data_AF-A0A932FW20-F1
#
_entry.id   AF-A0A932FW20-F1
#
_cell.length_a   1.000
_cell.length_b   1.000
_cell.length_c   1.000
_cell.angle_alpha   90.00
_cell.angle_beta   90.00
_cell.angle_gamma   90.00
#
_symmetry.space_group_name_H-M   'P 1'
#
loop_
_entity.id
_entity.type
_entity.pdbx_description
1 polymer ?
#
loop_
_entity_poly.entity_id
_entity_poly.type
_entity_poly.pdbx_seq_one_letter_code
_entity_poly.pdbx_strand_id
1 'polypeptide(L)'
;RLMRAARMYALGKGMGFAGAHIGGHGMTYEMLEFIIDKGEELSKDWEKLVPEFDYPQPGGFYFFEKDDRTGLNTSRPAPRTQKARTSLIFWFSRLAHHMIFEPQSVFFKALLPVARAIDKTHWPKRLLGWSEHMAKTALFECMNCGDCALFDVAYLCPVSQCPKNQRNGPCGGSYQGWCEVYPNEKKCIWVRAYERLKAVREEDGIAANMVPPCNWELWQTSSWLNFYCGRDHNAARLGIKAPPAKGAAKH
;
A
#
# COMPACT_ATOMS: atom_id res chain seq x y z
N ARG A 1 10.55 -6.15 36.63
CA ARG A 1 9.33 -6.10 35.77
C ARG A 1 8.43 -4.92 36.15
N LEU A 2 7.97 -4.82 37.41
CA LEU A 2 7.15 -3.68 37.89
C LEU A 2 7.84 -2.32 37.74
N MET A 3 9.12 -2.19 38.10
CA MET A 3 9.88 -0.95 37.90
C MET A 3 9.95 -0.51 36.43
N ARG A 4 10.07 -1.46 35.49
CA ARG A 4 10.06 -1.14 34.06
C ARG A 4 8.70 -0.60 33.63
N ALA A 5 7.61 -1.17 34.14
CA ALA A 5 6.26 -0.68 33.89
C ALA A 5 6.04 0.73 34.48
N ALA A 6 6.51 0.99 35.70
CA ALA A 6 6.48 2.32 36.33
C ALA A 6 7.25 3.36 35.49
N ARG A 7 8.43 3.00 34.98
CA ARG A 7 9.21 3.87 34.08
C ARG A 7 8.51 4.14 32.75
N MET A 8 7.87 3.13 32.14
CA MET A 8 7.07 3.31 30.92
C MET A 8 5.85 4.20 31.16
N TYR A 9 5.19 4.05 32.32
CA TYR A 9 4.10 4.94 32.74
C TYR A 9 4.59 6.39 32.86
N ALA A 10 5.70 6.61 33.56
CA ALA A 10 6.30 7.92 33.76
C ALA A 10 6.66 8.59 32.42
N LEU A 11 7.27 7.84 31.50
CA LEU A 11 7.61 8.29 30.15
C LEU A 11 6.36 8.70 29.36
N GLY A 12 5.34 7.84 29.30
CA GLY A 12 4.09 8.12 28.59
C GLY A 12 3.37 9.35 29.15
N LYS A 13 3.30 9.48 30.46
CA LYS A 13 2.71 10.67 31.11
C LYS A 13 3.50 11.93 30.77
N GLY A 14 4.83 11.88 30.84
CA GLY A 14 5.72 13.00 30.51
C GLY A 14 5.61 13.46 29.05
N MET A 15 5.40 12.52 28.12
CA MET A 15 5.13 12.80 26.71
C MET A 15 3.73 13.36 26.42
N GLY A 16 2.84 13.41 27.42
CA GLY A 16 1.48 13.95 27.29
C GLY A 16 0.43 12.95 26.80
N PHE A 17 0.65 11.64 26.96
CA PHE A 17 -0.39 10.65 26.67
C PHE A 17 -1.57 10.80 27.63
N ALA A 18 -2.79 10.61 27.13
CA ALA A 18 -4.03 10.80 27.91
C ALA A 18 -4.28 9.72 28.97
N GLY A 19 -3.57 8.59 28.91
CA GLY A 19 -3.72 7.50 29.87
C GLY A 19 -2.82 6.31 29.54
N ALA A 20 -2.77 5.35 30.45
CA ALA A 20 -2.02 4.10 30.31
C ALA A 20 -2.93 2.90 30.60
N HIS A 21 -2.88 1.88 29.75
CA HIS A 21 -3.52 0.60 30.01
C HIS A 21 -2.49 -0.35 30.64
N ILE A 22 -2.73 -0.77 31.88
CA ILE A 22 -1.84 -1.65 32.64
C ILE A 22 -2.54 -3.00 32.76
N GLY A 23 -1.97 -4.04 32.15
CA GLY A 23 -2.53 -5.39 32.14
C GLY A 23 -1.46 -6.48 32.18
N GLY A 24 -1.79 -7.60 32.82
CA GLY A 24 -0.89 -8.74 32.96
C GLY A 24 -1.54 -9.91 33.70
N HIS A 25 -1.14 -11.14 33.37
CA HIS A 25 -1.64 -12.33 34.05
C HIS A 25 -1.12 -12.37 35.49
N GLY A 26 -2.02 -12.55 36.47
CA GLY A 26 -1.66 -12.57 37.90
C GLY A 26 -1.33 -11.21 38.51
N MET A 27 -1.82 -10.12 37.92
CA MET A 27 -1.64 -8.77 38.45
C MET A 27 -2.49 -8.56 39.71
N THR A 28 -1.85 -8.28 40.84
CA THR A 28 -2.54 -7.92 42.08
C THR A 28 -2.74 -6.40 42.17
N TYR A 29 -3.62 -5.98 43.07
CA TYR A 29 -3.85 -4.56 43.33
C TYR A 29 -2.58 -3.85 43.84
N GLU A 30 -1.79 -4.47 44.73
CA GLU A 30 -0.57 -3.85 45.25
C GLU A 30 0.48 -3.61 44.15
N MET A 31 0.54 -4.51 43.16
CA MET A 31 1.44 -4.34 42.02
C MET A 31 1.03 -3.15 41.15
N LEU A 32 -0.27 -2.94 40.97
CA LEU A 32 -0.80 -1.81 40.20
C LEU A 32 -0.53 -0.50 40.92
N GLU A 33 -0.81 -0.44 42.23
CA GLU A 33 -0.54 0.71 43.08
C GLU A 33 0.96 1.08 43.05
N PHE A 34 1.84 0.09 43.19
CA PHE A 34 3.28 0.30 43.06
C PHE A 34 3.68 0.92 41.71
N ILE A 35 3.10 0.45 40.59
CA ILE A 35 3.40 0.97 39.26
C ILE A 35 2.97 2.43 39.14
N ILE A 36 1.78 2.76 39.65
CA ILE A 36 1.23 4.12 39.60
C ILE A 36 2.06 5.04 40.48
N ASP A 37 2.26 4.71 41.75
CA ASP A 37 2.99 5.56 42.71
C ASP A 37 4.43 5.82 42.27
N LYS A 38 5.15 4.75 41.89
CA LYS A 38 6.52 4.91 41.37
C LYS A 38 6.53 5.62 40.03
N GLY A 39 5.52 5.41 39.20
CA GLY A 39 5.37 6.10 37.94
C GLY A 39 5.16 7.61 38.11
N GLU A 40 4.32 8.02 39.07
CA GLU A 40 4.09 9.42 39.43
C GLU A 40 5.35 10.07 39.98
N GLU A 41 6.09 9.39 40.86
CA GLU A 41 7.38 9.85 41.39
C GLU A 41 8.38 10.12 40.26
N LEU A 42 8.51 9.17 39.34
CA LEU A 42 9.45 9.23 38.21
C LEU A 42 9.01 10.18 37.09
N SER A 43 7.71 10.52 37.02
CA SER A 43 7.16 11.38 35.95
C SER A 43 7.72 12.79 35.96
N LYS A 44 8.26 13.27 37.09
CA LYS A 44 8.87 14.60 37.22
C LYS A 44 10.19 14.71 36.44
N ASP A 45 10.91 13.60 36.33
CA ASP A 45 12.24 13.50 35.73
C ASP A 45 12.22 12.53 34.52
N TRP A 46 11.09 12.46 33.83
CA TRP A 46 10.82 11.44 32.82
C TRP A 46 11.81 11.47 31.63
N GLU A 47 12.38 12.64 31.29
CA GLU A 47 13.38 12.78 30.22
C GLU A 47 14.63 11.91 30.47
N LYS A 48 15.01 11.70 31.74
CA LYS A 48 16.15 10.84 32.11
C LYS A 48 15.90 9.37 31.80
N LEU A 49 14.64 8.97 31.61
CA LEU A 49 14.25 7.60 31.29
C LEU A 49 14.30 7.29 29.79
N VAL A 50 14.34 8.31 28.94
CA VAL A 50 14.32 8.15 27.46
C VAL A 50 15.42 7.20 26.96
N PRO A 51 16.69 7.28 27.43
CA PRO A 51 17.75 6.39 26.95
C PRO A 51 17.53 4.91 27.26
N GLU A 52 16.72 4.56 28.28
CA GLU A 52 16.42 3.17 28.63
C GLU A 52 15.47 2.50 27.63
N PHE A 53 14.68 3.32 26.93
CA PHE A 53 13.68 2.86 25.95
C PHE A 53 14.06 3.18 24.50
N ASP A 54 15.23 3.77 24.27
CA ASP A 54 15.78 3.98 22.93
C ASP A 54 16.56 2.72 22.48
N TYR A 55 16.04 2.04 21.47
CA TYR A 55 16.65 0.84 20.88
C TYR A 55 16.93 1.05 19.39
N PRO A 56 17.94 1.87 19.05
CA PRO A 56 18.21 2.20 17.66
C PRO A 56 18.68 0.98 16.87
N GLN A 57 18.18 0.83 15.65
CA GLN A 57 18.61 -0.20 14.73
C GLN A 57 19.91 0.25 14.04
N PRO A 58 20.97 -0.58 14.02
CA PRO A 58 22.20 -0.28 13.29
C PRO A 58 21.91 -0.04 11.81
N GLY A 59 22.22 1.16 11.31
CA GLY A 59 21.93 1.55 9.91
C GLY A 59 20.44 1.70 9.60
N GLY A 60 19.58 1.79 10.63
CA GLY A 60 18.15 2.03 10.47
C GLY A 60 17.86 3.44 9.95
N PHE A 61 16.83 3.56 9.10
CA PHE A 61 16.30 4.85 8.68
C PHE A 61 15.15 5.25 9.61
N TYR A 62 15.27 6.42 10.23
CA TYR A 62 14.23 7.04 11.04
C TYR A 62 13.59 8.15 10.24
N PHE A 63 12.25 8.15 10.15
CA PHE A 63 11.55 9.13 9.32
C PHE A 63 11.64 10.55 9.87
N PHE A 64 11.81 10.71 11.18
CA PHE A 64 11.98 12.01 11.83
C PHE A 64 13.41 12.17 12.32
N GLU A 65 13.93 13.40 12.24
CA GLU A 65 15.27 13.71 12.77
C GLU A 65 15.26 13.57 14.29
N LYS A 66 16.36 13.04 14.85
CA LYS A 66 16.54 12.92 16.30
C LYS A 66 16.88 14.29 16.90
N ASP A 67 16.26 14.61 18.03
CA ASP A 67 16.63 15.74 18.86
C ASP A 67 17.73 15.29 19.84
N ASP A 68 18.94 15.79 19.65
CA ASP A 68 20.10 15.45 20.50
C ASP A 68 19.93 15.91 21.95
N ARG A 69 19.05 16.89 22.22
CA ARG A 69 18.83 17.42 23.57
C ARG A 69 17.90 16.53 24.39
N THR A 70 16.82 16.04 23.79
CA THR A 70 15.79 15.24 24.48
C THR A 70 15.93 13.74 24.23
N GLY A 71 16.70 13.35 23.21
CA GLY A 71 16.78 11.97 22.74
C GLY A 71 15.55 11.50 21.95
N LEU A 72 14.52 12.35 21.80
CA LEU A 72 13.27 12.05 21.10
C LEU A 72 13.34 12.45 19.62
N ASN A 73 12.24 12.21 18.89
CA ASN A 73 12.11 12.63 17.50
C ASN A 73 11.59 14.08 17.41
N THR A 74 12.14 14.83 16.46
CA THR A 74 11.61 16.14 16.06
C THR A 74 10.39 16.00 15.15
N SER A 75 9.73 17.11 14.82
CA SER A 75 8.67 17.16 13.82
C SER A 75 9.18 17.22 12.37
N ARG A 76 10.51 17.30 12.17
CA ARG A 76 11.12 17.47 10.86
C ARG A 76 11.37 16.09 10.22
N PRO A 77 10.84 15.84 9.01
CA PRO A 77 11.15 14.61 8.29
C PRO A 77 12.64 14.57 7.91
N ALA A 78 13.30 13.45 8.20
CA ALA A 78 14.66 13.18 7.80
C ALA A 78 14.76 13.10 6.26
N PRO A 79 15.92 13.48 5.68
CA PRO A 79 16.11 13.43 4.24
C PRO A 79 16.03 11.98 3.72
N ARG A 80 15.13 11.75 2.77
CA ARG A 80 14.90 10.44 2.14
C ARG A 80 16.03 10.12 1.15
N THR A 81 17.17 9.60 1.62
CA THR A 81 18.36 9.33 0.79
C THR A 81 18.26 8.11 -0.14
N GLN A 82 17.22 7.29 -0.02
CA GLN A 82 17.05 6.09 -0.84
C GLN A 82 17.01 6.43 -2.34
N LYS A 83 17.84 5.78 -3.14
CA LYS A 83 17.91 6.00 -4.59
C LYS A 83 16.63 5.49 -5.27
N ALA A 84 16.09 6.30 -6.17
CA ALA A 84 14.99 5.87 -7.02
C ALA A 84 15.49 4.81 -8.03
N ARG A 85 14.64 3.84 -8.35
CA ARG A 85 14.93 2.80 -9.34
C ARG A 85 13.72 2.64 -10.25
N THR A 86 13.94 2.75 -11.55
CA THR A 86 12.88 2.61 -12.56
C THR A 86 13.20 1.53 -13.56
N SER A 87 12.18 1.15 -14.32
CA SER A 87 12.31 0.30 -15.50
C SER A 87 11.76 1.04 -16.72
N LEU A 88 12.29 0.76 -17.91
CA LEU A 88 11.71 1.25 -19.16
C LEU A 88 10.23 0.84 -19.29
N ILE A 89 9.89 -0.37 -18.84
CA ILE A 89 8.51 -0.87 -18.83
C ILE A 89 7.62 0.06 -18.01
N PHE A 90 8.09 0.57 -16.86
CA PHE A 90 7.33 1.52 -16.04
C PHE A 90 7.00 2.81 -16.81
N TRP A 91 8.01 3.40 -17.46
CA TRP A 91 7.82 4.63 -18.25
C TRP A 91 6.88 4.43 -19.43
N PHE A 92 7.07 3.38 -20.22
CA PHE A 92 6.18 3.07 -21.34
C PHE A 92 4.75 2.77 -20.88
N SER A 93 4.60 2.05 -19.76
CA SER A 93 3.27 1.73 -19.21
C SER A 93 2.56 2.98 -18.71
N ARG A 94 3.30 3.92 -18.12
CA ARG A 94 2.75 5.21 -17.68
C ARG A 94 2.30 6.06 -18.85
N LEU A 95 3.11 6.15 -19.89
CA LEU A 95 2.71 6.84 -21.12
C LEU A 95 1.46 6.19 -21.74
N ALA A 96 1.44 4.86 -21.86
CA ALA A 96 0.29 4.12 -22.36
C ALA A 96 -0.96 4.34 -21.50
N HIS A 97 -0.83 4.40 -20.17
CA HIS A 97 -1.93 4.73 -19.26
C HIS A 97 -2.53 6.09 -19.62
N HIS A 98 -1.73 7.16 -19.60
CA HIS A 98 -2.24 8.52 -19.84
C HIS A 98 -2.90 8.66 -21.21
N MET A 99 -2.43 7.91 -22.22
CA MET A 99 -3.06 7.93 -23.53
C MET A 99 -4.36 7.11 -23.56
N ILE A 100 -4.37 5.88 -23.05
CA ILE A 100 -5.41 4.88 -23.32
C ILE A 100 -6.47 4.83 -22.21
N PHE A 101 -6.09 5.04 -20.96
CA PHE A 101 -6.90 4.80 -19.76
C PHE A 101 -7.37 6.08 -19.04
N GLU A 102 -6.86 7.26 -19.41
CA GLU A 102 -7.35 8.53 -18.84
C GLU A 102 -8.62 9.02 -19.57
N PRO A 103 -9.76 9.25 -18.88
CA PRO A 103 -11.01 9.64 -19.54
C PRO A 103 -10.96 10.95 -20.33
N GLN A 104 -10.02 11.83 -19.98
CA GLN A 104 -9.82 13.11 -20.64
C GLN A 104 -9.10 12.97 -22.00
N SER A 105 -8.41 11.84 -22.24
CA SER A 105 -7.65 11.59 -23.46
C SER A 105 -8.55 11.39 -24.69
N VAL A 106 -8.08 11.88 -25.84
CA VAL A 106 -8.76 11.71 -27.14
C VAL A 106 -8.81 10.23 -27.53
N PHE A 107 -7.74 9.48 -27.26
CA PHE A 107 -7.67 8.04 -27.57
C PHE A 107 -8.66 7.24 -26.74
N PHE A 108 -8.82 7.56 -25.44
CA PHE A 108 -9.84 6.92 -24.60
C PHE A 108 -11.24 7.08 -25.21
N LYS A 109 -11.61 8.30 -25.61
CA LYS A 109 -12.91 8.60 -26.20
C LYS A 109 -13.14 7.86 -27.52
N ALA A 110 -12.10 7.72 -28.35
CA ALA A 110 -12.16 6.98 -29.60
C ALA A 110 -12.27 5.45 -29.37
N LEU A 111 -11.55 4.92 -28.38
CA LEU A 111 -11.52 3.48 -28.07
C LEU A 111 -12.77 3.02 -27.32
N LEU A 112 -13.43 3.89 -26.55
CA LEU A 112 -14.62 3.56 -25.77
C LEU A 112 -15.75 2.87 -26.58
N PRO A 113 -16.23 3.42 -27.73
CA PRO A 113 -17.25 2.75 -28.53
C PRO A 113 -16.77 1.43 -29.14
N VAL A 114 -15.49 1.36 -29.54
CA VAL A 114 -14.87 0.17 -30.12
C VAL A 114 -14.79 -0.96 -29.09
N ALA A 115 -14.29 -0.67 -27.89
CA ALA A 115 -14.22 -1.62 -26.79
C ALA A 115 -15.61 -2.16 -26.41
N ARG A 116 -16.62 -1.29 -26.38
CA ARG A 116 -18.02 -1.68 -26.13
C ARG A 116 -18.64 -2.52 -27.26
N ALA A 117 -18.22 -2.31 -28.49
CA ALA A 117 -18.64 -3.15 -29.61
C ALA A 117 -17.97 -4.54 -29.53
N ILE A 118 -16.66 -4.58 -29.26
CA ILE A 118 -15.89 -5.81 -29.08
C ILE A 118 -16.46 -6.65 -27.93
N ASP A 119 -16.82 -6.05 -26.79
CA ASP A 119 -17.38 -6.78 -25.64
C ASP A 119 -18.70 -7.49 -25.95
N LYS A 120 -19.46 -7.02 -26.96
CA LYS A 120 -20.71 -7.65 -27.42
C LYS A 120 -20.49 -8.84 -28.35
N THR A 121 -19.34 -8.94 -29.00
CA THR A 121 -19.07 -9.96 -30.03
C THR A 121 -18.13 -11.04 -29.49
N HIS A 122 -18.56 -12.29 -29.55
CA HIS A 122 -17.87 -13.41 -28.91
C HIS A 122 -16.41 -13.61 -29.37
N TRP A 123 -16.16 -13.68 -30.68
CA TRP A 123 -14.82 -13.97 -31.21
C TRP A 123 -13.82 -12.82 -31.02
N PRO A 124 -14.14 -11.54 -31.37
CA PRO A 124 -13.27 -10.41 -31.08
C PRO A 124 -12.96 -10.23 -29.59
N LYS A 125 -13.96 -10.43 -28.70
CA LYS A 125 -13.76 -10.40 -27.25
C LYS A 125 -12.73 -11.41 -26.79
N ARG A 126 -12.83 -12.66 -27.27
CA ARG A 126 -11.88 -13.73 -26.93
C ARG A 126 -10.47 -13.43 -27.44
N LEU A 127 -10.35 -12.96 -28.68
CA LEU A 127 -9.06 -12.61 -29.27
C LEU A 127 -8.38 -11.48 -28.49
N LEU A 128 -9.13 -10.41 -28.19
CA LEU A 128 -8.61 -9.27 -27.42
C LEU A 128 -8.17 -9.72 -26.03
N GLY A 129 -9.03 -10.46 -25.31
CA GLY A 129 -8.70 -10.96 -23.96
C GLY A 129 -7.47 -11.86 -23.93
N TRP A 130 -7.32 -12.75 -24.92
CA TRP A 130 -6.12 -13.58 -25.07
C TRP A 130 -4.87 -12.73 -25.34
N SER A 131 -4.96 -11.78 -26.27
CA SER A 131 -3.83 -10.88 -26.60
C SER A 131 -3.43 -10.00 -25.42
N GLU A 132 -4.40 -9.48 -24.67
CA GLU A 132 -4.17 -8.71 -23.45
C GLU A 132 -3.46 -9.58 -22.40
N HIS A 133 -3.96 -10.81 -22.18
CA HIS A 133 -3.36 -11.70 -21.21
C HIS A 133 -1.92 -12.02 -21.59
N MET A 134 -1.64 -12.40 -22.84
CA MET A 134 -0.28 -12.67 -23.32
C MET A 134 0.65 -11.48 -23.13
N ALA A 135 0.23 -10.29 -23.56
CA ALA A 135 1.02 -9.06 -23.40
C ALA A 135 1.28 -8.74 -21.92
N LYS A 136 0.26 -8.83 -21.06
CA LYS A 136 0.39 -8.53 -19.63
C LYS A 136 1.16 -9.59 -18.85
N THR A 137 1.10 -10.85 -19.26
CA THR A 137 1.93 -11.93 -18.69
C THR A 137 3.39 -11.68 -19.01
N ALA A 138 3.72 -11.36 -20.27
CA ALA A 138 5.09 -11.07 -20.67
C ALA A 138 5.67 -9.81 -20.00
N LEU A 139 4.86 -8.75 -19.83
CA LEU A 139 5.33 -7.46 -19.29
C LEU A 139 5.27 -7.35 -17.77
N PHE A 140 4.28 -7.98 -17.12
CA PHE A 140 3.97 -7.76 -15.70
C PHE A 140 3.76 -9.04 -14.88
N GLU A 141 3.98 -10.23 -15.47
CA GLU A 141 3.68 -11.52 -14.86
C GLU A 141 2.21 -11.61 -14.44
N CYS A 142 1.29 -11.10 -15.26
CA CYS A 142 -0.13 -10.99 -14.93
C CYS A 142 -0.82 -12.35 -14.74
N MET A 143 -1.69 -12.44 -13.73
CA MET A 143 -2.52 -13.63 -13.43
C MET A 143 -3.97 -13.51 -13.90
N ASN A 144 -4.27 -12.55 -14.77
CA ASN A 144 -5.58 -12.37 -15.41
C ASN A 144 -6.77 -12.21 -14.44
N CYS A 145 -6.62 -11.34 -13.43
CA CYS A 145 -7.67 -11.13 -12.43
C CYS A 145 -8.92 -10.38 -12.93
N GLY A 146 -8.86 -9.76 -14.12
CA GLY A 146 -9.95 -9.00 -14.74
C GLY A 146 -10.31 -7.67 -14.07
N ASP A 147 -10.09 -7.53 -12.77
CA ASP A 147 -10.18 -6.28 -12.02
C ASP A 147 -8.76 -5.74 -11.78
N CYS A 148 -8.22 -4.94 -12.70
CA CYS A 148 -6.77 -4.68 -12.75
C CYS A 148 -6.32 -3.62 -11.72
N ALA A 149 -5.32 -3.95 -10.89
CA ALA A 149 -4.69 -3.03 -9.94
C ALA A 149 -3.23 -2.71 -10.29
N LEU A 150 -2.85 -2.83 -11.57
CA LEU A 150 -1.49 -2.49 -12.02
C LEU A 150 -1.19 -1.01 -11.76
N PHE A 151 -2.15 -0.14 -12.05
CA PHE A 151 -1.98 1.31 -11.94
C PHE A 151 -1.75 1.76 -10.51
N ASP A 152 -2.44 1.13 -9.57
CA ASP A 152 -2.41 1.48 -8.16
C ASP A 152 -1.10 1.06 -7.48
N VAL A 153 -0.40 0.07 -8.04
CA VAL A 153 0.88 -0.45 -7.50
C VAL A 153 2.03 -0.17 -8.48
N ALA A 154 2.02 1.00 -9.12
CA ALA A 154 3.08 1.49 -10.00
C ALA A 154 3.51 0.48 -11.09
N TYR A 155 2.53 -0.12 -11.76
CA TYR A 155 2.67 -1.13 -12.82
C TYR A 155 3.37 -2.42 -12.35
N LEU A 156 3.10 -2.83 -11.12
CA LEU A 156 3.44 -4.14 -10.56
C LEU A 156 2.14 -4.89 -10.30
N CYS A 157 2.05 -6.15 -10.69
CA CYS A 157 0.82 -6.91 -10.48
C CYS A 157 0.77 -7.42 -9.02
N PRO A 158 -0.15 -6.94 -8.17
CA PRO A 158 -0.21 -7.38 -6.77
C PRO A 158 -0.63 -8.84 -6.63
N VAL A 159 -1.39 -9.38 -7.59
CA VAL A 159 -1.88 -10.77 -7.58
C VAL A 159 -0.79 -11.78 -7.90
N SER A 160 0.26 -11.39 -8.64
CA SER A 160 1.35 -12.32 -8.98
C SER A 160 2.64 -12.03 -8.22
N GLN A 161 2.93 -10.75 -8.00
CA GLN A 161 4.23 -10.34 -7.46
C GLN A 161 4.23 -10.25 -5.93
N CYS A 162 3.06 -10.25 -5.28
CA CYS A 162 2.96 -10.33 -3.82
C CYS A 162 2.49 -11.74 -3.41
N PRO A 163 3.23 -12.49 -2.57
CA PRO A 163 2.78 -13.80 -2.09
C PRO A 163 1.48 -13.74 -1.27
N LYS A 164 1.12 -12.56 -0.77
CA LYS A 164 -0.12 -12.31 -0.02
C LYS A 164 -1.24 -11.73 -0.87
N ASN A 165 -1.03 -11.53 -2.18
CA ASN A 165 -2.00 -10.94 -3.12
C ASN A 165 -2.60 -9.59 -2.66
N GLN A 166 -1.87 -8.82 -1.84
CA GLN A 166 -2.37 -7.59 -1.26
C GLN A 166 -2.30 -6.41 -2.23
N ARG A 167 -3.45 -5.76 -2.45
CA ARG A 167 -3.58 -4.55 -3.27
C ARG A 167 -3.32 -3.25 -2.52
N ASN A 168 -3.35 -3.30 -1.19
CA ASN A 168 -2.98 -2.21 -0.30
C ASN A 168 -1.85 -2.70 0.60
N GLY A 169 -0.80 -1.91 0.77
CA GLY A 169 0.29 -2.25 1.66
C GLY A 169 1.11 -1.04 2.04
N PRO A 170 2.30 -1.23 2.63
CA PRO A 170 2.95 -2.52 2.89
C PRO A 170 2.24 -3.36 3.98
N CYS A 171 2.46 -4.68 3.97
CA CYS A 171 1.87 -5.62 4.94
C CYS A 171 2.54 -5.65 6.33
N GLY A 172 3.49 -4.75 6.60
CA GLY A 172 4.31 -4.75 7.82
C GLY A 172 5.45 -5.78 7.86
N GLY A 173 5.37 -6.85 7.08
CA GLY A 173 6.36 -7.95 7.07
C GLY A 173 7.64 -7.72 6.27
N SER A 174 7.82 -6.57 5.61
CA SER A 174 9.04 -6.35 4.81
C SER A 174 10.22 -5.96 5.68
N TYR A 175 11.37 -6.62 5.50
CA TYR A 175 12.61 -6.32 6.22
C TYR A 175 13.73 -5.94 5.26
N GLN A 176 14.38 -4.79 5.48
CA GLN A 176 15.44 -4.26 4.61
C GLN A 176 15.09 -4.25 3.10
N GLY A 177 13.82 -3.98 2.79
CA GLY A 177 13.29 -3.96 1.44
C GLY A 177 12.93 -5.33 0.85
N TRP A 178 13.21 -6.43 1.54
CA TRP A 178 12.87 -7.80 1.14
C TRP A 178 11.49 -8.21 1.66
N CYS A 179 10.87 -9.17 0.97
CA CYS A 179 9.63 -9.80 1.44
C CYS A 179 9.97 -10.83 2.55
N GLU A 180 9.20 -10.87 3.65
CA GLU A 180 9.37 -11.90 4.70
C GLU A 180 9.20 -13.33 4.19
N VAL A 181 8.34 -13.55 3.20
CA VAL A 181 8.08 -14.90 2.67
C VAL A 181 9.28 -15.41 1.87
N TYR A 182 10.03 -14.50 1.25
CA TYR A 182 11.20 -14.81 0.43
C TYR A 182 12.37 -13.88 0.77
N PRO A 183 13.00 -14.05 1.96
CA PRO A 183 14.11 -13.21 2.39
C PRO A 183 15.29 -13.32 1.42
N ASN A 184 15.92 -12.19 1.08
CA ASN A 184 17.07 -12.12 0.16
C ASN A 184 16.84 -12.63 -1.28
N GLU A 185 15.66 -13.12 -1.62
CA GLU A 185 15.31 -13.62 -2.96
C GLU A 185 14.39 -12.64 -3.70
N LYS A 186 13.33 -12.14 -3.02
CA LYS A 186 12.31 -11.28 -3.64
C LYS A 186 12.15 -9.97 -2.90
N LYS A 187 12.39 -8.86 -3.61
CA LYS A 187 12.11 -7.51 -3.08
C LYS A 187 10.61 -7.32 -2.89
N CYS A 188 10.23 -6.65 -1.79
CA CYS A 188 8.84 -6.33 -1.49
C CYS A 188 8.24 -5.49 -2.64
N ILE A 189 7.04 -5.86 -3.08
CA ILE A 189 6.34 -5.16 -4.17
C ILE A 189 6.16 -3.67 -3.87
N TRP A 190 5.83 -3.31 -2.63
CA TRP A 190 5.60 -1.94 -2.20
C TRP A 190 6.88 -1.10 -2.14
N VAL A 191 8.01 -1.74 -1.84
CA VAL A 191 9.33 -1.08 -1.92
C VAL A 191 9.66 -0.78 -3.38
N ARG A 192 9.41 -1.73 -4.29
CA ARG A 192 9.59 -1.52 -5.73
C ARG A 192 8.63 -0.46 -6.28
N ALA A 193 7.38 -0.42 -5.81
CA ALA A 193 6.41 0.59 -6.20
C ALA A 193 6.84 1.99 -5.75
N TYR A 194 7.26 2.11 -4.49
CA TYR A 194 7.82 3.35 -3.94
C TYR A 194 9.04 3.83 -4.73
N GLU A 195 10.00 2.93 -5.03
CA GLU A 195 11.20 3.29 -5.83
C GLU A 195 10.85 3.79 -7.24
N ARG A 196 9.81 3.25 -7.87
CA ARG A 196 9.29 3.69 -9.18
C ARG A 196 8.63 5.06 -9.09
N LEU A 197 7.76 5.28 -8.11
CA LEU A 197 7.04 6.54 -7.92
C LEU A 197 7.99 7.67 -7.48
N LYS A 198 8.99 7.37 -6.65
CA LYS A 198 10.01 8.32 -6.24
C LYS A 198 10.80 8.90 -7.42
N ALA A 199 11.01 8.10 -8.46
CA ALA A 199 11.71 8.56 -9.65
C ALA A 199 10.95 9.62 -10.45
N VAL A 200 9.62 9.63 -10.32
CA VAL A 200 8.73 10.63 -10.92
C VAL A 200 8.23 11.67 -9.91
N ARG A 201 8.73 11.63 -8.66
CA ARG A 201 8.35 12.51 -7.53
C ARG A 201 6.86 12.43 -7.16
N GLU A 202 6.28 11.24 -7.26
CA GLU A 202 4.88 10.97 -6.90
C GLU A 202 4.75 9.94 -5.76
N GLU A 203 5.80 9.75 -4.96
CA GLU A 203 5.80 8.73 -3.91
C GLU A 203 4.76 8.96 -2.81
N ASP A 204 4.38 10.21 -2.55
CA ASP A 204 3.37 10.54 -1.54
C ASP A 204 1.96 10.12 -1.99
N GLY A 205 1.75 9.90 -3.30
CA GLY A 205 0.50 9.43 -3.88
C GLY A 205 0.21 7.94 -3.65
N ILE A 206 1.20 7.15 -3.20
CA ILE A 206 1.04 5.69 -3.01
C ILE A 206 -0.04 5.33 -1.99
N ALA A 207 -0.30 6.22 -1.03
CA ALA A 207 -1.30 6.05 0.01
C ALA A 207 -2.59 6.85 -0.24
N ALA A 208 -2.68 7.57 -1.37
CA ALA A 208 -3.80 8.46 -1.65
C ALA A 208 -5.12 7.70 -1.86
N ASN A 209 -5.05 6.45 -2.33
CA ASN A 209 -6.22 5.66 -2.69
C ASN A 209 -6.21 4.30 -1.99
N MET A 210 -7.33 3.96 -1.34
CA MET A 210 -7.56 2.61 -0.83
C MET A 210 -8.23 1.77 -1.93
N VAL A 211 -7.49 0.81 -2.47
CA VAL A 211 -7.98 -0.08 -3.53
C VAL A 211 -8.94 -1.10 -2.92
N PRO A 212 -10.17 -1.29 -3.45
CA PRO A 212 -11.07 -2.30 -2.93
C PRO A 212 -10.52 -3.72 -3.13
N PRO A 213 -11.06 -4.71 -2.40
CA PRO A 213 -10.78 -6.11 -2.67
C PRO A 213 -11.02 -6.46 -4.14
N CYS A 214 -10.24 -7.41 -4.66
CA CYS A 214 -10.39 -7.90 -6.03
C CYS A 214 -11.83 -8.37 -6.28
N ASN A 215 -12.48 -7.85 -7.32
CA ASN A 215 -13.71 -8.44 -7.80
C ASN A 215 -13.40 -9.76 -8.53
N TRP A 216 -13.62 -10.89 -7.85
CA TRP A 216 -13.35 -12.22 -8.39
C TRP A 216 -14.37 -12.70 -9.44
N GLU A 217 -15.52 -12.02 -9.59
CA GLU A 217 -16.46 -12.31 -10.69
C GLU A 217 -15.85 -11.99 -12.06
N LEU A 218 -14.83 -11.13 -12.09
CA LEU A 218 -14.10 -10.76 -13.30
C LEU A 218 -12.90 -11.69 -13.57
N TRP A 219 -12.69 -12.74 -12.78
CA TRP A 219 -11.56 -13.65 -12.94
C TRP A 219 -11.50 -14.25 -14.36
N GLN A 220 -10.30 -14.29 -14.95
CA GLN A 220 -10.06 -14.77 -16.32
C GLN A 220 -10.76 -13.98 -17.43
N THR A 221 -11.18 -12.73 -17.16
CA THR A 221 -11.74 -11.83 -18.16
C THR A 221 -10.79 -10.68 -18.50
N SER A 222 -10.99 -10.06 -19.67
CA SER A 222 -10.19 -8.92 -20.14
C SER A 222 -10.38 -7.72 -19.23
N SER A 223 -9.31 -7.28 -18.58
CA SER A 223 -9.38 -6.11 -17.71
C SER A 223 -9.48 -4.80 -18.48
N TRP A 224 -8.98 -4.74 -19.73
CA TRP A 224 -9.22 -3.59 -20.60
C TRP A 224 -10.71 -3.42 -20.92
N LEU A 225 -11.39 -4.51 -21.32
CA LEU A 225 -12.82 -4.45 -21.59
C LEU A 225 -13.61 -4.13 -20.31
N ASN A 226 -13.24 -4.70 -19.17
CA ASN A 226 -13.92 -4.40 -17.90
C ASN A 226 -13.79 -2.92 -17.52
N PHE A 227 -12.62 -2.32 -17.74
CA PHE A 227 -12.40 -0.89 -17.55
C PHE A 227 -13.30 -0.03 -18.45
N TYR A 228 -13.26 -0.23 -19.78
CA TYR A 228 -14.08 0.54 -20.73
C TYR A 228 -15.59 0.30 -20.58
N CYS A 229 -15.98 -0.87 -20.07
CA CYS A 229 -17.36 -1.21 -19.78
C CYS A 229 -17.81 -0.82 -18.37
N GLY A 230 -17.00 -0.12 -17.57
CA GLY A 230 -17.44 0.38 -16.26
C GLY A 230 -17.61 -0.71 -15.20
N ARG A 231 -16.93 -1.85 -15.32
CA ARG A 231 -17.09 -3.03 -14.45
C ARG A 231 -16.05 -3.12 -13.34
N ASP A 232 -14.86 -2.57 -13.55
CA ASP A 232 -13.74 -2.66 -12.60
C ASP A 232 -13.72 -1.47 -11.61
N HIS A 233 -12.92 -1.61 -10.56
CA HIS A 233 -12.85 -0.55 -9.52
C HIS A 233 -12.25 0.76 -10.05
N ASN A 234 -11.36 0.66 -11.04
CA ASN A 234 -10.72 1.82 -11.66
C ASN A 234 -11.74 2.66 -12.45
N ALA A 235 -12.66 2.01 -13.16
CA ALA A 235 -13.73 2.67 -13.87
C ALA A 235 -14.73 3.34 -12.93
N ALA A 236 -15.05 2.71 -11.79
CA ALA A 236 -15.86 3.33 -10.74
C ALA A 236 -15.18 4.60 -10.19
N ARG A 237 -13.86 4.54 -9.93
CA ARG A 237 -13.06 5.69 -9.49
C ARG A 237 -13.06 6.85 -10.50
N LEU A 238 -12.95 6.53 -11.79
CA LEU A 238 -12.88 7.51 -12.87
C LEU A 238 -14.26 7.94 -13.41
N GLY A 239 -15.35 7.51 -12.78
CA GLY A 239 -16.71 7.89 -13.17
C GLY A 239 -17.17 7.33 -14.52
N ILE A 240 -16.54 6.25 -15.01
CA ILE A 240 -16.90 5.62 -16.28
C ILE A 240 -18.17 4.79 -16.07
N LYS A 241 -19.28 5.25 -16.67
CA LYS A 241 -20.57 4.56 -16.55
C LYS A 241 -20.59 3.25 -17.34
N ALA A 242 -21.09 2.20 -16.71
CA ALA A 242 -21.39 0.95 -17.39
C ALA A 242 -22.44 1.15 -18.51
N PRO A 243 -22.34 0.41 -19.62
CA PRO A 243 -23.40 0.41 -20.62
C PRO A 243 -24.71 -0.12 -19.99
N PRO A 244 -25.88 0.35 -20.44
CA PRO A 244 -27.16 -0.13 -19.91
C PRO A 244 -27.22 -1.65 -20.04
N ALA A 245 -27.58 -2.33 -18.94
CA ALA A 245 -27.75 -3.78 -18.94
C ALA A 245 -28.77 -4.15 -20.02
N LYS A 246 -28.41 -5.07 -20.92
CA LYS A 246 -29.42 -5.73 -21.75
C LYS A 246 -30.34 -6.48 -20.79
N GLY A 247 -31.65 -6.22 -20.92
CA GLY A 247 -32.72 -6.63 -20.01
C GLY A 247 -32.41 -7.80 -19.10
N ALA A 248 -32.65 -7.61 -17.80
CA ALA A 248 -32.98 -8.71 -16.92
C ALA A 248 -34.06 -9.53 -17.64
N ALA A 249 -33.66 -10.68 -18.20
CA ALA A 249 -34.61 -11.68 -18.62
C ALA A 249 -35.34 -12.05 -17.34
N LYS A 250 -36.60 -11.62 -17.25
CA LYS A 250 -37.54 -12.10 -16.26
C LYS A 250 -37.55 -13.61 -16.39
N HIS A 251 -36.98 -14.29 -15.41
CA HIS A 251 -37.26 -15.69 -15.10
C HIS A 251 -37.96 -15.71 -13.75
#